data_AF-A0A4P7UA90-F1
#
_entry.id   AF-A0A4P7UA90-F1
#
_cell.length_a   1.000
_cell.length_b   1.000
_cell.length_c   1.000
_cell.angle_alpha   90.00
_cell.angle_beta   90.00
_cell.angle_gamma   90.00
#
_symmetry.space_group_name_H-M   'P 1'
#
loop_
_entity.id
_entity.type
_entity.pdbx_description
1 polymer ?
#
loop_
_entity_poly.entity_id
_entity_poly.type
_entity_poly.pdbx_seq_one_letter_code
_entity_poly.pdbx_strand_id
1 'polypeptide(L)' 'MTEPITPQQLARDLGVSDRTIRQWLRAQGWQSVPYARWQLTTEQAAQVREHFRG' A
#
# COMPACT_ATOMS: atom_id res chain seq x y z
N MET A 1 -14.54 8.27 11.45
CA MET A 1 -13.10 7.95 11.59
C MET A 1 -12.69 7.24 10.32
N THR A 2 -11.72 7.76 9.58
CA THR A 2 -11.26 7.11 8.35
C THR A 2 -10.42 5.90 8.75
N GLU A 3 -10.83 4.70 8.33
CA GLU A 3 -10.03 3.50 8.57
C GLU A 3 -8.65 3.63 7.89
N PRO A 4 -7.57 3.13 8.51
CA PRO A 4 -6.24 3.20 7.91
C PRO A 4 -6.20 2.37 6.63
N ILE A 5 -5.72 2.97 5.54
CA ILE A 5 -5.57 2.27 4.26
C ILE A 5 -4.40 1.30 4.40
N THR A 6 -4.63 0.02 4.17
CA THR A 6 -3.58 -1.00 4.27
C THR A 6 -3.22 -1.57 2.90
N PRO A 7 -1.98 -2.08 2.71
CA PRO A 7 -1.62 -2.83 1.52
C PRO A 7 -2.53 -4.03 1.24
N GLN A 8 -3.07 -4.66 2.29
CA GLN A 8 -4.01 -5.77 2.14
C GLN A 8 -5.35 -5.31 1.54
N GLN A 9 -5.82 -4.13 1.92
CA GLN A 9 -7.04 -3.54 1.35
C GLN A 9 -6.82 -3.20 -0.12
N LEU A 10 -5.73 -2.49 -0.44
CA LEU A 10 -5.38 -2.17 -1.82
C LEU A 10 -5.15 -3.41 -2.68
N ALA A 11 -4.57 -4.47 -2.12
CA ALA A 11 -4.39 -5.76 -2.80
C ALA A 11 -5.72 -6.35 -3.26
N ARG A 12 -6.73 -6.35 -2.38
CA ARG A 12 -8.08 -6.83 -2.71
C ARG A 12 -8.73 -5.97 -3.78
N ASP A 13 -8.61 -4.65 -3.67
CA ASP A 13 -9.23 -3.70 -4.60
C ASP A 13 -8.61 -3.75 -6.00
N LEU A 14 -7.29 -4.00 -6.07
CA LEU A 14 -6.50 -3.94 -7.31
C LEU A 14 -6.25 -5.33 -7.93
N GLY A 15 -6.65 -6.41 -7.25
CA GLY A 15 -6.44 -7.78 -7.74
C GLY A 15 -4.98 -8.23 -7.74
N VAL A 16 -4.11 -7.59 -6.95
CA VAL A 16 -2.68 -7.93 -6.82
C VAL A 16 -2.38 -8.46 -5.41
N SER A 17 -1.20 -9.04 -5.21
CA SER A 17 -0.79 -9.47 -3.87
C SER A 17 -0.35 -8.30 -2.98
N ASP A 18 -0.65 -8.38 -1.69
CA ASP A 18 -0.19 -7.39 -0.69
C ASP A 18 1.34 -7.38 -0.56
N ARG A 19 2.00 -8.50 -0.86
CA ARG A 19 3.46 -8.60 -0.98
C ARG A 19 3.99 -7.75 -2.12
N THR A 20 3.35 -7.79 -3.29
CA THR A 20 3.73 -6.98 -4.47
C THR A 20 3.67 -5.50 -4.14
N ILE A 21 2.56 -5.06 -3.52
CA ILE A 21 2.41 -3.67 -3.07
C ILE A 21 3.51 -3.31 -2.06
N ARG A 22 3.76 -4.15 -1.05
CA ARG A 22 4.81 -3.91 -0.04
C ARG A 22 6.23 -3.91 -0.60
N GLN A 23 6.50 -4.64 -1.68
CA GLN A 23 7.79 -4.58 -2.39
C GLN A 23 7.93 -3.28 -3.17
N TRP A 24 6.88 -2.89 -3.90
CA TRP A 24 6.86 -1.64 -4.65
C TRP A 24 7.02 -0.41 -3.74
N LEU A 25 6.27 -0.36 -2.64
CA LEU A 25 6.40 0.71 -1.64
C LEU A 25 7.84 0.83 -1.10
N ARG A 26 8.52 -0.29 -0.83
CA ARG A 26 9.92 -0.30 -0.41
C ARG A 26 10.87 0.19 -1.49
N ALA A 27 10.61 -0.14 -2.76
CA ALA A 27 11.40 0.33 -3.89
C ALA A 27 11.31 1.87 -4.06
N GLN A 28 10.18 2.47 -3.67
CA GLN A 28 10.02 3.94 -3.59
C GLN A 28 10.70 4.57 -2.36
N GLY A 29 11.37 3.78 -1.53
CA GLY A 29 11.99 4.24 -0.28
C GLY A 29 11.02 4.35 0.90
N TRP A 30 9.77 3.94 0.74
CA TRP A 30 8.80 3.96 1.85
C TRP A 30 8.88 2.70 2.70
N GLN A 31 8.80 2.90 4.01
CA GLN A 31 8.94 1.83 4.99
C GLN A 31 7.85 1.94 6.05
N SER A 32 7.33 0.80 6.49
CA SER A 32 6.55 0.73 7.73
C SER A 32 7.48 0.78 8.93
N VAL A 33 6.97 1.29 10.05
CA VAL A 33 7.60 1.10 11.36
C VAL A 33 7.77 -0.42 11.61
N PRO A 34 8.93 -0.88 12.11
CA PRO A 34 9.12 -2.28 12.48
C PRO A 34 8.01 -2.78 13.40
N TYR A 35 7.54 -4.01 13.18
CA TYR A 35 6.46 -4.67 13.95
C TYR A 35 5.09 -3.99 13.90
N ALA A 36 4.93 -2.87 13.20
CA ALA A 36 3.64 -2.22 13.00
C ALA A 36 2.94 -2.74 11.74
N ARG A 37 1.60 -2.69 11.75
CA ARG A 37 0.82 -2.85 10.53
C ARG A 37 1.11 -1.70 9.58
N TRP A 38 1.21 -2.00 8.30
CA TRP A 38 1.32 -0.98 7.26
C TRP A 38 0.06 -0.12 7.24
N GLN A 39 0.24 1.18 7.44
CA GLN A 39 -0.80 2.19 7.31
C GLN A 39 -0.31 3.20 6.28
N LEU A 40 -0.97 3.21 5.13
CA LEU A 40 -0.64 4.09 4.02
C LEU A 40 -1.32 5.43 4.22
N THR A 41 -0.60 6.50 3.91
CA THR A 41 -1.22 7.81 3.72
C THR A 41 -2.11 7.78 2.50
N THR A 42 -3.04 8.74 2.41
CA THR A 42 -3.89 8.90 1.22
C THR A 42 -3.06 9.07 -0.06
N GLU A 43 -1.92 9.78 0.04
CA GLU A 43 -0.98 9.98 -1.06
C GLU A 43 -0.33 8.68 -1.51
N GLN A 44 0.24 7.90 -0.57
CA GLN A 44 0.84 6.59 -0.89
C GLN A 44 -0.19 5.66 -1.53
N ALA A 45 -1.41 5.62 -0.99
CA ALA A 45 -2.49 4.82 -1.55
C ALA A 45 -2.90 5.27 -2.95
N ALA A 46 -2.89 6.57 -3.25
CA ALA A 46 -3.16 7.09 -4.58
C ALA A 46 -2.09 6.63 -5.58
N GLN A 47 -0.81 6.73 -5.23
CA GLN A 47 0.27 6.27 -6.12
C GLN A 47 0.26 4.75 -6.33
N VAL A 48 -0.06 3.94 -5.29
CA VAL A 48 -0.25 2.50 -5.46
C VAL A 48 -1.38 2.22 -6.47
N ARG A 49 -2.53 2.91 -6.34
CA ARG A 49 -3.66 2.73 -7.24
C ARG A 49 -3.31 3.11 -8.67
N GLU A 50 -2.62 4.23 -8.86
CA GLU A 50 -2.16 4.68 -10.18
C GLU A 50 -1.22 3.67 -10.82
N HIS A 51 -0.24 3.14 -10.06
CA HIS A 51 0.75 2.21 -10.58
C HIS A 51 0.17 0.84 -10.98
N PHE A 52 -0.77 0.27 -10.21
CA PHE A 52 -1.26 -1.10 -10.42
C PHE A 52 -2.59 -1.18 -11.18
N ARG A 53 -3.29 -0.05 -11.40
CA ARG A 53 -4.54 -0.01 -12.18
C ARG A 53 -4.32 0.36 -13.65
N GLY A 54 -3.16 0.95 -13.97
CA GLY A 54 -2.71 1.18 -15.34
C GLY A 54 -2.26 -0.11 -16.02
#